data_AF-A0A3S1QR87-F1
#
_entry.id   AF-A0A3S1QR87-F1
#
_cell.length_a   1.000
_cell.length_b   1.000
_cell.length_c   1.000
_cell.angle_alpha   90.00
_cell.angle_beta   90.00
_cell.angle_gamma   90.00
#
_symmetry.space_group_name_H-M   'P 1'
#
loop_
_entity.id
_entity.type
_entity.pdbx_description
1 polymer ?
#
loop_
_entity_poly.entity_id
_entity_poly.type
_entity_poly.pdbx_seq_one_letter_code
_entity_poly.pdbx_strand_id
1 'polypeptide(L)' 'IYTEAAHAIHAAKQGVAVDKAVIYPTVDDGVKGVVFVQACVTSSKRNGAWISV' A
#
# COMPACT_ATOMS: atom_id res chain seq x y z
N ILE A 1 8.97 2.28 -10.26
CA ILE A 1 8.07 2.81 -9.21
C ILE A 1 7.90 4.32 -9.33
N TYR A 2 8.95 5.15 -9.26
CA TYR A 2 8.76 6.62 -9.30
C TYR A 2 8.17 7.14 -10.62
N THR A 3 8.60 6.63 -11.78
CA THR A 3 8.01 6.98 -13.08
C THR A 3 6.55 6.52 -13.18
N GLU A 4 6.25 5.31 -12.70
CA GLU A 4 4.90 4.73 -12.68
C GLU A 4 3.95 5.58 -11.82
N ALA A 5 4.39 5.94 -10.62
CA ALA A 5 3.66 6.85 -9.75
C ALA A 5 3.48 8.23 -10.38
N ALA A 6 4.49 8.76 -11.08
CA ALA A 6 4.37 10.03 -11.80
C ALA A 6 3.32 9.96 -12.92
N HIS A 7 3.30 8.89 -13.71
CA HIS A 7 2.27 8.67 -14.74
C HIS A 7 0.87 8.59 -14.12
N ALA A 8 0.71 7.86 -13.02
CA ALA A 8 -0.56 7.78 -12.30
C ALA A 8 -1.03 9.14 -11.76
N ILE A 9 -0.11 9.93 -11.18
CA ILE A 9 -0.40 11.28 -10.67
C ILE A 9 -0.81 12.22 -11.81
N HIS A 10 -0.13 12.16 -12.96
CA HIS A 10 -0.47 13.01 -14.10
C HIS A 10 -1.85 12.67 -14.67
N ALA A 11 -2.15 11.39 -14.86
CA ALA A 11 -3.47 10.94 -15.32
C ALA A 11 -4.59 11.38 -14.37
N ALA A 12 -4.40 11.20 -13.06
CA ALA A 12 -5.35 11.66 -12.05
C ALA A 12 -5.58 13.18 -12.08
N LYS A 13 -4.51 13.98 -12.22
CA LYS A 13 -4.61 15.45 -12.34
C LYS A 13 -5.36 15.90 -13.60
N GLN A 14 -5.26 15.12 -14.68
CA GLN A 14 -5.94 15.40 -15.95
C GLN A 14 -7.37 14.84 -15.99
N GLY A 15 -7.80 14.09 -14.97
CA GLY A 15 -9.11 13.45 -14.94
C GLY A 15 -9.27 12.29 -15.93
N VAL A 16 -8.16 11.72 -16.39
CA VAL A 16 -8.14 10.58 -17.32
C VAL A 16 -7.76 9.29 -16.61
N ALA A 17 -8.17 8.16 -17.18
CA ALA A 17 -7.78 6.85 -16.67
C ALA A 17 -6.26 6.64 -16.79
N VAL A 18 -5.66 6.02 -15.77
CA VAL A 18 -4.26 5.58 -15.81
C VAL A 18 -4.11 4.50 -16.87
N ASP A 19 -3.00 4.53 -17.62
CA ASP A 19 -2.66 3.47 -18.56
C ASP A 19 -2.51 2.12 -17.83
N LYS A 20 -3.08 1.06 -18.38
CA LYS A 20 -3.06 -0.30 -17.79
C LYS A 20 -1.66 -0.89 -17.68
N ALA A 21 -0.70 -0.41 -18.46
CA ALA A 21 0.69 -0.81 -18.35
C ALA A 21 1.38 -0.22 -17.11
N VAL A 22 0.78 0.79 -16.46
CA VAL A 22 1.38 1.48 -15.32
C VAL A 22 1.18 0.66 -14.04
N ILE A 23 2.28 0.21 -13.44
CA ILE A 23 2.29 -0.66 -12.26
C ILE A 23 2.88 0.10 -11.07
N TYR A 24 2.05 0.35 -10.06
CA TYR A 24 2.43 1.03 -8.83
C TYR A 24 1.60 0.50 -7.65
N PRO A 25 2.15 0.51 -6.42
CA PRO A 25 1.37 0.19 -5.23
C PRO A 25 0.25 1.20 -5.03
N THR A 26 -0.92 0.72 -4.64
CA THR A 26 -2.08 1.57 -4.35
C THR A 26 -2.12 1.98 -2.88
N VAL A 27 -3.11 2.79 -2.52
CA VAL A 27 -3.39 3.12 -1.12
C VAL A 27 -3.69 1.87 -0.28
N ASP A 28 -4.36 0.86 -0.85
CA ASP A 28 -4.70 -0.38 -0.14
C ASP A 28 -3.46 -1.18 0.22
N ASP A 29 -2.43 -1.15 -0.64
CA ASP A 29 -1.15 -1.80 -0.35
C ASP A 29 -0.43 -1.10 0.81
N GLY A 30 -0.53 0.23 0.88
CA GLY A 30 -0.08 1.01 2.03
C GLY A 30 -0.82 0.66 3.33
N VAL A 31 -2.15 0.54 3.27
CA VAL A 31 -2.98 0.12 4.41
C VAL A 31 -2.58 -1.27 4.89
N LYS A 32 -2.42 -2.24 3.99
CA LYS A 32 -1.96 -3.60 4.34
C LYS A 32 -0.58 -3.58 5.01
N GLY A 33 0.33 -2.72 4.56
CA GLY A 33 1.64 -2.53 5.19
C GLY A 33 1.53 -2.03 6.64
N VAL A 34 0.68 -1.04 6.89
CA VAL A 34 0.44 -0.52 8.25
C VAL A 34 -0.21 -1.57 9.14
N VAL A 35 -1.20 -2.30 8.61
CA VAL A 35 -1.86 -3.42 9.30
C VAL A 35 -0.85 -4.49 9.70
N PHE A 36 0.09 -4.84 8.82
CA PHE A 36 1.18 -5.77 9.12
C PHE A 36 2.08 -5.26 10.26
N VAL A 37 2.49 -3.99 10.24
CA VAL A 37 3.30 -3.41 11.33
C VAL A 37 2.54 -3.44 12.66
N GLN A 38 1.26 -3.07 12.65
CA GLN A 38 0.40 -3.14 13.83
C GLN A 38 0.27 -4.57 14.37
N ALA A 39 0.17 -5.55 13.47
CA ALA A 39 0.14 -6.96 13.82
C ALA A 39 1.43 -7.37 14.57
N CYS A 40 2.60 -7.07 14.00
CA CYS A 40 3.89 -7.35 14.65
C CYS A 40 3.99 -6.72 16.06
N VAL A 41 3.57 -5.47 16.21
CA VAL A 41 3.54 -4.78 17.51
C VAL A 41 2.59 -5.47 18.50
N THR A 42 1.43 -5.90 18.04
CA THR A 42 0.42 -6.57 18.87
C THR A 42 0.90 -7.94 19.33
N SER A 43 1.53 -8.71 18.43
CA SER A 43 2.14 -9.99 18.76
C SER A 43 3.26 -9.84 19.79
N SER A 44 4.16 -8.87 19.60
CA SER A 44 5.25 -8.58 20.54
C SER A 44 4.74 -8.27 21.96
N LYS A 45 3.70 -7.43 22.08
CA LYS A 45 3.04 -7.14 23.37
C LYS A 45 2.41 -8.37 24.05
N ARG A 46 2.12 -9.41 23.27
CA ARG A 46 1.57 -10.70 23.73
C ARG A 46 2.66 -11.79 23.81
N ASN A 47 3.91 -11.41 24.03
CA ASN A 47 5.05 -12.32 24.12
C ASN A 47 5.21 -13.21 22.88
N GLY A 48 5.02 -12.65 21.68
CA GLY A 48 5.16 -13.35 20.41
C GLY A 48 3.99 -14.28 20.06
N ALA A 49 2.81 -14.07 20.64
CA ALA A 49 1.63 -14.87 20.33
C ALA A 49 1.17 -14.67 18.87
N TRP A 50 0.60 -15.73 18.29
CA TRP A 50 -0.12 -15.67 17.01
C TRP A 50 -1.33 -14.73 17.10
N ILE A 51 -1.56 -13.97 16.04
CA ILE A 51 -2.70 -13.08 15.90
C ILE A 51 -3.27 -13.17 14.49
N SER A 52 -4.58 -12.97 14.36
CA SER A 52 -5.24 -12.87 13.06
C SER A 52 -5.14 -11.45 12.52
N VAL A 53 -4.96 -11.34 11.21
CA VAL A 53 -4.90 -10.09 10.44
C VAL A 53 -5.94 -10.12 9.35
#